data_AF-A0AAW1WDH7-F1
#
_entry.id   AF-A0AAW1WDH7-F1
#
_cell.length_a   1.000
_cell.length_b   1.000
_cell.length_c   1.000
_cell.angle_alpha   90.00
_cell.angle_beta   90.00
_cell.angle_gamma   90.00
#
_symmetry.space_group_name_H-M   'P 1'
#
loop_
_entity.id
_entity.type
_entity.pdbx_description
1 polymer ?
#
loop_
_entity_poly.entity_id
_entity_poly.type
_entity_poly.pdbx_seq_one_letter_code
_entity_poly.pdbx_strand_id
1 'polypeptide(L)'
;MHIAVMGGHVSATHIASLSCTNSSMFFKLNAFSRVKMWLPLIPISMFILGDDRILPLLETSKLSWRHHLLKLIARFIPRYERCTCNECEVFSGMFGNTFWHENITPTMHQWLNKQSSTRLPMAAFPHLRKICNSGFIVDSNGCNSYLIHPERMAVPTLYISGGRCLLVTPQTSFLAHKYMKLHQPGFRHERVVVEGFGHSDLLIGEKSYKKVFPHILSHIGLAEQGKIHTRVNKCSKEALDWEADQHYEGSFGQFGTWFSPFVVVLLFLMLLALLLVLFL
;
A
#
# COMPACT_ATOMS: atom_id res chain seq x y z
N MET A 1 -9.67 7.61 2.72
CA MET A 1 -10.70 7.65 3.79
C MET A 1 -10.12 8.04 5.14
N HIS A 2 -9.17 7.29 5.72
CA HIS A 2 -8.58 7.61 7.05
C HIS A 2 -8.10 9.05 7.21
N ILE A 3 -7.32 9.57 6.25
CA ILE A 3 -6.87 10.97 6.22
C ILE A 3 -8.05 11.95 6.26
N ALA A 4 -9.14 11.67 5.55
CA ALA A 4 -10.30 12.56 5.50
C ALA A 4 -11.08 12.54 6.83
N VAL A 5 -11.27 11.37 7.43
CA VAL A 5 -11.99 11.20 8.70
C VAL A 5 -11.18 11.77 9.87
N MET A 6 -9.93 11.32 10.04
CA MET A 6 -9.03 11.81 11.09
C MET A 6 -8.61 13.27 10.89
N GLY A 7 -8.57 13.75 9.64
CA GLY A 7 -8.37 15.16 9.33
C GLY A 7 -9.57 16.05 9.62
N GLY A 8 -10.73 15.47 9.96
CA GLY A 8 -11.97 16.22 10.22
C GLY A 8 -12.70 16.72 8.98
N HIS A 9 -12.30 16.28 7.78
CA HIS A 9 -12.96 16.62 6.52
C HIS A 9 -14.24 15.82 6.29
N VAL A 10 -14.36 14.64 6.91
CA VAL A 10 -15.55 13.78 6.86
C VAL A 10 -15.92 13.37 8.29
N SER A 11 -17.15 13.66 8.71
CA SER A 11 -17.66 13.24 10.02
C SER A 11 -17.91 11.72 10.05
N ALA A 12 -17.49 11.07 11.14
CA ALA A 12 -17.81 9.67 11.43
C ALA A 12 -19.32 9.38 11.49
N THR A 13 -20.14 10.38 11.82
CA THR A 13 -21.61 10.24 11.86
C THR A 13 -22.23 9.90 10.51
N HIS A 14 -21.53 10.15 9.40
CA HIS A 14 -21.96 9.79 8.05
C HIS A 14 -21.43 8.43 7.58
N ILE A 15 -20.73 7.69 8.45
CA ILE A 15 -20.07 6.43 8.11
C ILE A 15 -20.57 5.35 9.07
N ALA A 16 -21.27 4.35 8.53
CA ALA A 16 -21.75 3.23 9.35
C ALA A 16 -20.62 2.33 9.84
N SER A 17 -19.63 2.06 8.99
CA SER A 17 -18.45 1.24 9.30
C SER A 17 -17.36 1.38 8.23
N LEU A 18 -16.16 0.86 8.48
CA LEU A 18 -15.05 0.85 7.53
C LEU A 18 -14.48 -0.55 7.32
N SER A 19 -14.51 -1.03 6.07
CA SER A 19 -13.71 -2.18 5.63
C SER A 19 -12.43 -1.70 4.95
N CYS A 20 -11.29 -2.02 5.56
CA CYS A 20 -9.98 -1.48 5.22
C CYS A 20 -9.08 -2.61 4.72
N THR A 21 -8.67 -2.56 3.46
CA THR A 21 -7.67 -3.50 2.92
C THR A 21 -6.24 -3.09 3.31
N ASN A 22 -5.27 -3.98 3.11
CA ASN A 22 -3.82 -3.93 3.41
C ASN A 22 -3.17 -2.59 3.86
N SER A 23 -3.47 -1.46 3.21
CA SER A 23 -2.92 -0.14 3.55
C SER A 23 -4.01 0.77 4.12
N SER A 24 -3.92 1.08 5.42
CA SER A 24 -4.90 1.90 6.14
C SER A 24 -4.27 3.18 6.69
N MET A 25 -4.00 3.23 8.00
CA MET A 25 -3.39 4.36 8.69
C MET A 25 -1.91 4.11 9.06
N PHE A 26 -1.48 2.85 9.05
CA PHE A 26 -0.09 2.45 9.19
C PHE A 26 0.45 1.89 7.87
N PHE A 27 1.78 1.81 7.74
CA PHE A 27 2.49 1.30 6.57
C PHE A 27 3.78 0.57 7.02
N LYS A 28 3.70 -0.74 7.24
CA LYS A 28 4.89 -1.57 7.45
C LYS A 28 5.33 -2.16 6.12
N LEU A 29 6.35 -1.56 5.51
CA LEU A 29 6.91 -2.04 4.24
C LEU A 29 7.84 -3.23 4.44
N ASN A 30 7.85 -4.13 3.45
CA ASN A 30 8.89 -5.14 3.32
C ASN A 30 10.26 -4.46 3.06
N ALA A 31 11.36 -5.22 3.24
CA ALA A 31 12.70 -4.67 3.15
C ALA A 31 12.99 -4.03 1.78
N PHE A 32 12.61 -4.72 0.70
CA PHE A 32 12.86 -4.26 -0.67
C PHE A 32 12.13 -2.95 -0.98
N SER A 33 10.84 -2.86 -0.65
CA SER A 33 10.03 -1.66 -0.80
C SER A 33 10.53 -0.51 0.07
N ARG A 34 11.05 -0.79 1.27
CA ARG A 34 11.66 0.23 2.13
C ARG A 34 12.90 0.85 1.48
N VAL A 35 13.79 0.03 0.93
CA VAL A 35 14.97 0.51 0.18
C VAL A 35 14.53 1.38 -1.00
N LYS A 36 13.52 0.96 -1.76
CA LYS A 36 12.95 1.73 -2.88
C LYS A 36 12.44 3.12 -2.44
N MET A 37 11.77 3.19 -1.28
CA MET A 37 11.26 4.45 -0.74
C MET A 37 12.36 5.37 -0.21
N TRP A 38 13.50 4.83 0.23
CA TRP A 38 14.66 5.62 0.64
C TRP A 38 15.39 6.22 -0.55
N LEU A 39 15.56 5.47 -1.63
CA LEU A 39 16.16 5.99 -2.85
C LEU A 39 15.36 7.19 -3.41
N PRO A 40 16.02 8.15 -4.08
CA PRO A 40 15.35 9.33 -4.65
C PRO A 40 14.58 9.03 -5.94
N LEU A 41 14.09 7.79 -6.13
CA LEU A 41 13.42 7.35 -7.36
C LEU A 41 12.16 8.17 -7.66
N ILE A 42 11.36 8.49 -6.64
CA ILE A 42 10.16 9.32 -6.81
C ILE A 42 10.54 10.76 -7.20
N PRO A 43 11.41 11.49 -6.44
CA PRO A 43 11.90 12.80 -6.88
C PRO A 43 12.44 12.83 -8.30
N ILE A 44 13.28 11.85 -8.68
CA ILE A 44 13.84 11.73 -10.04
C ILE A 44 12.71 11.54 -11.06
N SER A 45 11.75 10.64 -10.79
CA SER A 45 10.61 10.42 -11.68
C SER A 45 9.78 11.68 -11.87
N MET A 46 9.52 12.43 -10.79
CA MET A 46 8.78 13.69 -10.85
C MET A 46 9.56 14.78 -11.60
N PHE A 47 10.88 14.78 -11.51
CA PHE A 47 11.76 15.68 -12.25
C PHE A 47 11.73 15.37 -13.76
N ILE A 48 11.85 14.09 -14.13
CA ILE A 48 11.78 13.64 -15.54
C ILE A 48 10.43 14.02 -16.14
N LEU A 49 9.34 13.79 -15.41
CA LEU A 49 7.98 14.13 -15.86
C LEU A 49 7.76 15.64 -16.04
N GLY A 50 8.39 16.47 -15.20
CA GLY A 50 8.16 17.92 -15.21
C GLY A 50 6.73 18.25 -14.80
N ASP A 51 6.07 19.11 -15.58
CA ASP A 51 4.71 19.59 -15.29
C ASP A 51 3.62 18.55 -15.60
N ASP A 52 3.88 17.62 -16.51
CA ASP A 52 2.96 16.51 -16.79
C ASP A 52 3.05 15.46 -15.70
N ARG A 53 2.10 15.48 -14.75
CA ARG A 53 2.08 14.54 -13.63
C ARG A 53 1.35 13.23 -13.97
N ILE A 54 1.07 12.95 -15.24
CA ILE A 54 0.40 11.72 -15.68
C ILE A 54 1.36 10.92 -16.56
N LEU A 55 1.68 9.69 -16.15
CA LEU A 55 2.43 8.76 -16.99
C LEU A 55 1.45 7.90 -17.80
N PRO A 56 1.37 8.04 -19.14
CA PRO A 56 0.54 7.16 -19.96
C PRO A 56 1.17 5.77 -19.97
N LEU A 57 0.39 4.72 -19.77
CA LEU A 57 0.90 3.34 -19.75
C LEU A 57 0.85 2.72 -21.15
N LEU A 58 -0.24 2.93 -21.88
CA LEU A 58 -0.36 2.50 -23.27
C LEU A 58 0.62 3.24 -24.18
N GLU A 59 1.16 2.53 -25.17
CA GLU A 59 1.94 3.14 -26.24
C GLU A 59 1.01 3.94 -27.16
N THR A 60 1.34 5.22 -27.36
CA THR A 60 0.61 6.11 -28.28
C THR A 60 1.62 6.97 -29.02
N SER A 61 1.30 7.37 -30.26
CA SER A 61 2.22 8.14 -31.13
C SER A 61 2.59 9.55 -30.61
N LYS A 62 1.97 10.02 -29.51
CA LYS A 62 2.16 11.37 -28.96
C LYS A 62 2.98 11.40 -27.65
N LEU A 63 3.65 10.32 -27.30
CA LEU A 63 4.45 10.25 -26.07
C LEU A 63 5.70 11.13 -26.17
N SER A 64 5.89 12.01 -25.19
CA SER A 64 7.15 12.77 -25.05
C SER A 64 8.32 11.83 -24.73
N TRP A 65 9.53 12.22 -25.11
CA TRP A 65 10.74 11.45 -24.80
C TRP A 65 10.95 11.22 -23.29
N ARG A 66 10.47 12.16 -22.45
CA ARG A 66 10.49 12.05 -20.97
C ARG A 66 9.66 10.87 -20.47
N HIS A 67 8.48 10.66 -21.07
CA HIS A 67 7.65 9.50 -20.75
C HIS A 67 8.32 8.20 -21.17
N HIS A 68 8.91 8.15 -22.35
CA HIS A 68 9.64 6.97 -22.81
C HIS A 68 10.83 6.64 -21.90
N LEU A 69 11.62 7.64 -21.50
CA LEU A 69 12.71 7.48 -20.56
C LEU A 69 12.23 6.91 -19.23
N LEU A 70 11.17 7.48 -18.65
CA LEU A 70 10.64 6.99 -17.37
C LEU A 70 10.09 5.57 -17.47
N LYS A 71 9.38 5.24 -18.55
CA LYS A 71 8.92 3.87 -18.83
C LYS A 71 10.08 2.89 -18.90
N LEU A 72 11.16 3.26 -19.59
CA LEU A 72 12.35 2.43 -19.70
C LEU A 72 12.96 2.18 -18.31
N ILE A 73 13.20 3.24 -17.53
CA ILE A 73 13.73 3.14 -16.16
C ILE A 73 12.85 2.21 -15.31
N ALA A 74 11.53 2.39 -15.37
CA ALA A 74 10.57 1.58 -14.60
C ALA A 74 10.69 0.08 -14.92
N ARG A 75 10.95 -0.29 -16.18
CA ARG A 75 11.12 -1.70 -16.58
C ARG A 75 12.37 -2.35 -15.99
N PHE A 76 13.40 -1.57 -15.65
CA PHE A 76 14.64 -2.08 -15.05
C PHE A 76 14.63 -2.11 -13.53
N ILE A 77 13.64 -1.49 -12.87
CA ILE A 77 13.53 -1.54 -11.40
C ILE A 77 13.30 -3.00 -10.96
N PRO A 78 14.15 -3.56 -10.07
CA PRO A 78 14.01 -4.93 -9.58
C PRO A 78 12.66 -5.13 -8.87
N ARG A 79 12.13 -6.35 -8.94
CA ARG A 79 10.81 -6.71 -8.41
C ARG A 79 10.66 -8.23 -8.30
N TYR A 80 9.65 -8.69 -7.57
CA TYR A 80 9.44 -10.12 -7.29
C TYR A 80 8.97 -10.91 -8.52
N GLU A 81 8.02 -10.36 -9.28
CA GLU A 81 7.50 -11.00 -10.49
C GLU A 81 7.74 -10.13 -11.71
N ARG A 82 7.97 -10.80 -12.85
CA ARG A 82 8.07 -10.19 -14.18
C ARG A 82 6.90 -10.64 -15.04
N CYS A 83 6.48 -9.78 -15.95
CA CYS A 83 5.38 -10.02 -16.88
C CYS A 83 5.83 -9.74 -18.32
N THR A 84 5.19 -10.40 -19.28
CA THR A 84 5.38 -10.12 -20.71
C THR A 84 4.56 -8.92 -21.20
N CYS A 85 3.58 -8.47 -20.41
CA CYS A 85 2.79 -7.27 -20.70
C CYS A 85 3.58 -6.01 -20.34
N ASN A 86 3.93 -5.21 -21.35
CA ASN A 86 4.72 -3.98 -21.17
C ASN A 86 4.10 -2.99 -20.18
N GLU A 87 2.77 -2.82 -20.21
CA GLU A 87 2.06 -1.91 -19.30
C GLU A 87 2.16 -2.38 -17.85
N CYS A 88 2.01 -3.69 -17.62
CA CYS A 88 2.18 -4.31 -16.30
C CYS A 88 3.61 -4.10 -15.79
N GLU A 89 4.60 -4.23 -16.67
CA GLU A 89 6.01 -4.07 -16.36
C GLU A 89 6.38 -2.62 -16.00
N VAL A 90 5.83 -1.64 -16.70
CA VAL A 90 6.01 -0.22 -16.36
C VAL A 90 5.30 0.09 -15.04
N PHE A 91 4.03 -0.32 -14.91
CA PHE A 91 3.23 -0.09 -13.71
C PHE A 91 3.90 -0.69 -12.46
N SER A 92 4.35 -1.94 -12.56
CA SER A 92 5.07 -2.64 -11.48
C SER A 92 6.44 -2.02 -11.21
N GLY A 93 7.08 -1.40 -12.20
CA GLY A 93 8.28 -0.59 -12.00
C GLY A 93 8.02 0.61 -11.10
N MET A 94 6.91 1.31 -11.32
CA MET A 94 6.56 2.51 -10.56
C MET A 94 6.09 2.16 -9.14
N PHE A 95 5.14 1.23 -8.95
CA PHE A 95 4.59 0.90 -7.63
C PHE A 95 5.29 -0.26 -6.91
N GLY A 96 5.97 -1.14 -7.63
CA GLY A 96 6.17 -2.53 -7.21
C GLY A 96 5.05 -3.43 -7.76
N ASN A 97 5.22 -4.74 -7.68
CA ASN A 97 4.13 -5.67 -7.99
C ASN A 97 2.95 -5.36 -7.04
N THR A 98 1.73 -5.16 -7.58
CA THR A 98 0.55 -4.86 -6.77
C THR A 98 -0.33 -6.08 -6.50
N PHE A 99 -0.15 -7.12 -7.30
CA PHE A 99 -0.80 -8.41 -7.15
C PHE A 99 0.18 -9.55 -7.47
N TRP A 100 -0.15 -10.76 -7.01
CA TRP A 100 0.51 -11.98 -7.45
C TRP A 100 -0.16 -12.48 -8.73
N HIS A 101 0.62 -12.69 -9.79
CA HIS A 101 0.06 -13.07 -11.09
C HIS A 101 -0.72 -14.39 -11.03
N GLU A 102 -0.29 -15.34 -10.19
CA GLU A 102 -0.99 -16.62 -9.99
C GLU A 102 -2.42 -16.47 -9.44
N ASN A 103 -2.76 -15.36 -8.80
CA ASN A 103 -4.08 -15.10 -8.24
C ASN A 103 -5.01 -14.35 -9.21
N ILE A 104 -4.49 -13.86 -10.33
CA ILE A 104 -5.23 -13.02 -11.28
C ILE A 104 -5.50 -13.82 -12.56
N THR A 105 -6.76 -13.85 -13.00
CA THR A 105 -7.10 -14.50 -14.27
C THR A 105 -6.50 -13.75 -15.47
N PRO A 106 -6.19 -14.41 -16.59
CA PRO A 106 -5.68 -13.73 -17.79
C PRO A 106 -6.59 -12.58 -18.25
N THR A 107 -7.91 -12.77 -18.21
CA THR A 107 -8.90 -11.75 -18.59
C THR A 107 -8.85 -10.55 -17.66
N MET A 108 -8.76 -10.76 -16.34
CA MET A 108 -8.63 -9.67 -15.37
C MET A 108 -7.31 -8.93 -15.54
N HIS A 109 -6.21 -9.66 -15.72
CA HIS A 109 -4.89 -9.09 -15.99
C HIS A 109 -4.89 -8.22 -17.25
N GLN A 110 -5.51 -8.68 -18.34
CA GLN A 110 -5.65 -7.92 -19.58
C GLN A 110 -6.51 -6.66 -19.37
N TRP A 111 -7.66 -6.79 -18.70
CA TRP A 111 -8.56 -5.67 -18.42
C TRP A 111 -7.88 -4.58 -17.58
N LEU A 112 -7.17 -4.98 -16.52
CA LEU A 112 -6.43 -4.05 -15.65
C LEU A 112 -5.42 -3.21 -16.43
N ASN A 113 -4.61 -3.86 -17.26
CA ASN A 113 -3.49 -3.22 -17.94
C ASN A 113 -3.89 -2.49 -19.23
N LYS A 114 -4.97 -2.91 -19.89
CA LYS A 114 -5.37 -2.35 -21.21
C LYS A 114 -6.57 -1.43 -21.16
N GLN A 115 -7.37 -1.46 -20.09
CA GLN A 115 -8.62 -0.70 -20.00
C GLN A 115 -8.69 0.14 -18.73
N SER A 116 -8.44 -0.45 -17.56
CA SER A 116 -8.62 0.24 -16.28
C SER A 116 -7.49 1.23 -15.98
N SER A 117 -6.24 0.77 -15.99
CA SER A 117 -5.07 1.53 -15.59
C SER A 117 -4.26 1.97 -16.81
N THR A 118 -4.83 2.81 -17.67
CA THR A 118 -4.15 3.28 -18.89
C THR A 118 -3.36 4.57 -18.68
N ARG A 119 -3.65 5.31 -17.61
CA ARG A 119 -3.00 6.57 -17.22
C ARG A 119 -2.67 6.54 -15.74
N LEU A 120 -1.43 6.88 -15.43
CA LEU A 120 -0.93 6.79 -14.08
C LEU A 120 -0.73 8.16 -13.43
N PRO A 121 -1.54 8.53 -12.42
CA PRO A 121 -1.38 9.79 -11.72
C PRO A 121 -0.17 9.73 -10.78
N MET A 122 0.90 10.42 -11.15
CA MET A 122 2.16 10.45 -10.41
C MET A 122 2.18 11.53 -9.32
N ALA A 123 1.26 12.49 -9.36
CA ALA A 123 1.20 13.64 -8.44
C ALA A 123 1.15 13.26 -6.94
N ALA A 124 0.53 12.11 -6.61
CA ALA A 124 0.39 11.67 -5.22
C ALA A 124 1.64 10.96 -4.66
N PHE A 125 2.57 10.51 -5.52
CA PHE A 125 3.72 9.71 -5.09
C PHE A 125 4.68 10.42 -4.13
N PRO A 126 4.97 11.74 -4.26
CA PRO A 126 5.80 12.44 -3.29
C PRO A 126 5.23 12.35 -1.87
N HIS A 127 3.92 12.49 -1.71
CA HIS A 127 3.27 12.37 -0.41
C HIS A 127 3.21 10.90 0.05
N LEU A 128 2.90 9.97 -0.85
CA LEU A 128 2.95 8.54 -0.56
C LEU A 128 4.34 8.12 -0.04
N ARG A 129 5.42 8.65 -0.63
CA ARG A 129 6.79 8.41 -0.13
C ARG A 129 6.97 8.90 1.30
N LYS A 130 6.42 10.08 1.68
CA LYS A 130 6.48 10.58 3.06
C LYS A 130 5.73 9.65 4.02
N ILE A 131 4.53 9.20 3.64
CA ILE A 131 3.72 8.25 4.41
C ILE A 131 4.48 6.93 4.60
N CYS A 132 5.01 6.37 3.52
CA CYS A 132 5.79 5.14 3.54
C CYS A 132 7.05 5.24 4.42
N ASN A 133 7.78 6.35 4.35
CA ASN A 133 8.97 6.56 5.16
C ASN A 133 8.65 6.82 6.64
N SER A 134 7.51 7.43 6.94
CA SER A 134 7.03 7.65 8.32
C SER A 134 6.48 6.38 8.95
N GLY A 135 5.99 5.44 8.12
CA GLY A 135 5.34 4.20 8.57
C GLY A 135 3.88 4.37 8.99
N PHE A 136 3.32 5.56 8.81
CA PHE A 136 1.93 5.90 9.08
C PHE A 136 1.49 7.12 8.28
N ILE A 137 0.19 7.39 8.23
CA ILE A 137 -0.37 8.54 7.50
C ILE A 137 0.09 9.87 8.13
N VAL A 138 0.61 10.75 7.29
CA VAL A 138 1.11 12.09 7.66
C VAL A 138 0.55 13.11 6.70
N ASP A 139 0.52 14.38 7.07
CA ASP A 139 0.07 15.45 6.18
C ASP A 139 1.07 15.75 5.03
N SER A 140 0.76 16.76 4.22
CA SER A 140 1.59 17.18 3.09
C SER A 140 2.99 17.65 3.50
N ASN A 141 3.16 18.13 4.73
CA ASN A 141 4.45 18.52 5.30
C ASN A 141 5.22 17.33 5.85
N GLY A 142 4.52 16.23 6.19
CA GLY A 142 5.09 15.04 6.81
C GLY A 142 4.85 14.98 8.32
N CYS A 143 3.96 15.82 8.86
CA CYS A 143 3.65 15.87 10.27
C CYS A 143 2.55 14.87 10.65
N ASN A 144 2.57 14.39 11.90
CA ASN A 144 1.53 13.53 12.45
C ASN A 144 0.28 14.33 12.80
N SER A 145 -0.50 14.67 11.78
CA SER A 145 -1.71 15.51 11.92
C SER A 145 -3.00 14.69 11.98
N TYR A 146 -2.90 13.36 11.88
CA TYR A 146 -4.07 12.46 11.78
C TYR A 146 -4.16 11.47 12.94
N LEU A 147 -3.09 10.75 13.28
CA LEU A 147 -3.11 9.76 14.37
C LEU A 147 -3.14 10.39 15.76
N ILE A 148 -3.10 11.72 15.86
CA ILE A 148 -3.38 12.43 17.12
C ILE A 148 -4.89 12.61 17.36
N HIS A 149 -5.73 12.22 16.38
CA HIS A 149 -7.19 12.39 16.41
C HIS A 149 -7.97 11.07 16.25
N PRO A 150 -7.70 10.02 17.05
CA PRO A 150 -8.46 8.78 16.97
C PRO A 150 -9.95 8.95 17.29
N GLU A 151 -10.34 9.94 18.09
CA GLU A 151 -11.72 10.27 18.46
C GLU A 151 -12.62 10.54 17.26
N ARG A 152 -12.03 10.99 16.14
CA ARG A 152 -12.75 11.26 14.89
C ARG A 152 -13.11 10.00 14.13
N MET A 153 -12.53 8.85 14.49
CA MET A 153 -12.81 7.54 13.88
C MET A 153 -13.59 6.63 14.82
N ALA A 154 -14.62 7.19 15.47
CA ALA A 154 -15.56 6.48 16.33
C ALA A 154 -16.55 5.64 15.48
N VAL A 155 -16.05 4.64 14.76
CA VAL A 155 -16.82 3.72 13.91
C VAL A 155 -16.27 2.29 14.01
N PRO A 156 -17.09 1.25 13.77
CA PRO A 156 -16.59 -0.11 13.61
C PRO A 156 -15.63 -0.22 12.43
N THR A 157 -14.62 -1.07 12.58
CA THR A 157 -13.63 -1.29 11.51
C THR A 157 -13.33 -2.77 11.31
N LEU A 158 -13.24 -3.19 10.07
CA LEU A 158 -12.66 -4.46 9.66
C LEU A 158 -11.36 -4.20 8.90
N TYR A 159 -10.24 -4.74 9.38
CA TYR A 159 -8.96 -4.71 8.68
C TYR A 159 -8.69 -6.04 8.00
N ILE A 160 -8.62 -6.06 6.67
CA ILE A 160 -8.33 -7.26 5.89
C ILE A 160 -6.99 -7.10 5.22
N SER A 161 -6.07 -8.04 5.45
CA SER A 161 -4.78 -8.07 4.77
C SER A 161 -4.52 -9.38 4.05
N GLY A 162 -3.76 -9.32 2.95
CA GLY A 162 -3.21 -10.51 2.32
C GLY A 162 -1.97 -10.99 3.09
N GLY A 163 -1.85 -12.31 3.30
CA GLY A 163 -0.71 -12.91 4.00
C GLY A 163 0.61 -12.86 3.22
N ARG A 164 0.56 -12.70 1.89
CA ARG A 164 1.76 -12.64 1.04
C ARG A 164 2.16 -11.19 0.74
N CYS A 165 3.36 -10.82 1.20
CA CYS A 165 3.86 -9.46 1.11
C CYS A 165 4.40 -9.13 -0.30
N LEU A 166 3.88 -8.08 -0.93
CA LEU A 166 4.47 -7.48 -2.15
C LEU A 166 5.03 -6.08 -1.91
N LEU A 167 4.35 -5.30 -1.05
CA LEU A 167 4.70 -3.92 -0.71
C LEU A 167 4.65 -3.72 0.81
N VAL A 168 3.44 -3.81 1.36
CA VAL A 168 3.16 -3.77 2.80
C VAL A 168 3.01 -5.18 3.34
N THR A 169 3.36 -5.34 4.61
CA THR A 169 3.26 -6.61 5.34
C THR A 169 1.97 -6.67 6.17
N PRO A 170 1.49 -7.87 6.58
CA PRO A 170 0.33 -8.03 7.47
C PRO A 170 0.43 -7.25 8.79
N GLN A 171 1.63 -6.90 9.24
CA GLN A 171 1.82 -6.03 10.41
C GLN A 171 1.16 -4.65 10.22
N THR A 172 0.96 -4.21 8.98
CA THR A 172 0.24 -2.97 8.67
C THR A 172 -1.20 -2.97 9.19
N SER A 173 -1.95 -4.03 8.89
CA SER A 173 -3.33 -4.20 9.36
C SER A 173 -3.37 -4.48 10.86
N PHE A 174 -2.37 -5.17 11.39
CA PHE A 174 -2.21 -5.43 12.83
C PHE A 174 -2.07 -4.13 13.64
N LEU A 175 -1.19 -3.23 13.21
CA LEU A 175 -0.98 -1.96 13.89
C LEU A 175 -2.25 -1.10 13.88
N ALA A 176 -2.96 -1.05 12.76
CA ALA A 176 -4.22 -0.31 12.64
C ALA A 176 -5.31 -0.89 13.56
N HIS A 177 -5.45 -2.22 13.58
CA HIS A 177 -6.38 -2.91 14.46
C HIS A 177 -6.07 -2.66 15.94
N LYS A 178 -4.80 -2.80 16.34
CA LYS A 178 -4.34 -2.54 17.71
C LYS A 178 -4.60 -1.10 18.12
N TYR A 179 -4.29 -0.14 17.24
CA TYR A 179 -4.52 1.28 17.46
C TYR A 179 -6.01 1.58 17.70
N MET A 180 -6.90 1.06 16.85
CA MET A 180 -8.33 1.31 17.03
C MET A 180 -8.91 0.60 18.25
N LYS A 181 -8.50 -0.63 18.56
CA LYS A 181 -8.90 -1.29 19.82
C LYS A 181 -8.49 -0.51 21.06
N LEU A 182 -7.31 0.13 21.03
CA LEU A 182 -6.81 0.93 22.14
C LEU A 182 -7.59 2.24 22.29
N HIS A 183 -7.81 2.96 21.19
CA HIS A 183 -8.36 4.32 21.26
C HIS A 183 -9.89 4.41 21.08
N GLN A 184 -10.54 3.40 20.50
CA GLN A 184 -11.98 3.33 20.29
C GLN A 184 -12.59 2.01 20.83
N PRO A 185 -12.34 1.62 22.09
CA PRO A 185 -12.74 0.32 22.63
C PRO A 185 -14.26 0.08 22.66
N GLY A 186 -15.08 1.14 22.57
CA GLY A 186 -16.53 1.06 22.52
C GLY A 186 -17.10 0.58 21.17
N PHE A 187 -16.25 0.41 20.16
CA PHE A 187 -16.60 -0.07 18.84
C PHE A 187 -16.00 -1.44 18.54
N ARG A 188 -16.65 -2.17 17.64
CA ARG A 188 -16.14 -3.44 17.14
C ARG A 188 -15.00 -3.21 16.14
N HIS A 189 -13.83 -3.76 16.46
CA HIS A 189 -12.66 -3.75 15.59
C HIS A 189 -12.19 -5.18 15.32
N GLU A 190 -12.15 -5.56 14.04
CA GLU A 190 -11.77 -6.89 13.58
C GLU A 190 -10.57 -6.85 12.66
N ARG A 191 -9.87 -7.98 12.59
CA ARG A 191 -8.76 -8.18 11.66
C ARG A 191 -8.81 -9.58 11.07
N VAL A 192 -8.55 -9.67 9.76
CA VAL A 192 -8.43 -10.93 9.02
C VAL A 192 -7.17 -10.88 8.16
N VAL A 193 -6.37 -11.96 8.20
CA VAL A 193 -5.28 -12.20 7.26
C VAL A 193 -5.70 -13.32 6.31
N VAL A 194 -5.64 -13.06 5.01
CA VAL A 194 -6.04 -14.00 3.97
C VAL A 194 -4.80 -14.63 3.38
N GLU A 195 -4.51 -15.87 3.78
CA GLU A 195 -3.33 -16.60 3.32
C GLU A 195 -3.35 -16.83 1.81
N GLY A 196 -2.16 -16.72 1.22
CA GLY A 196 -1.95 -16.85 -0.22
C GLY A 196 -2.30 -15.60 -1.03
N PHE A 197 -2.82 -14.53 -0.41
CA PHE A 197 -3.22 -13.30 -1.12
C PHE A 197 -2.20 -12.17 -0.93
N GLY A 198 -1.99 -11.39 -1.98
CA GLY A 198 -1.27 -10.11 -2.00
C GLY A 198 -2.17 -8.90 -1.74
N HIS A 199 -1.70 -7.71 -2.11
CA HIS A 199 -2.39 -6.44 -1.83
C HIS A 199 -3.67 -6.26 -2.65
N SER A 200 -3.55 -6.17 -3.96
CA SER A 200 -4.71 -6.01 -4.84
C SER A 200 -5.49 -7.31 -4.97
N ASP A 201 -4.85 -8.47 -4.79
CA ASP A 201 -5.47 -9.79 -4.82
C ASP A 201 -6.72 -9.86 -3.95
N LEU A 202 -6.77 -9.13 -2.82
CA LEU A 202 -7.94 -9.09 -1.94
C LEU A 202 -9.23 -8.68 -2.65
N LEU A 203 -9.14 -7.83 -3.67
CA LEU A 203 -10.29 -7.29 -4.38
C LEU A 203 -10.42 -7.82 -5.81
N ILE A 204 -9.29 -8.08 -6.48
CA ILE A 204 -9.25 -8.48 -7.90
C ILE A 204 -8.86 -9.95 -8.13
N GLY A 205 -8.46 -10.68 -7.10
CA GLY A 205 -8.07 -12.08 -7.23
C GLY A 205 -9.25 -12.98 -7.58
N GLU A 206 -9.00 -14.02 -8.37
CA GLU A 206 -10.03 -14.96 -8.85
C GLU A 206 -10.84 -15.58 -7.70
N LYS A 207 -10.18 -15.87 -6.57
CA LYS A 207 -10.80 -16.49 -5.39
C LYS A 207 -11.27 -15.49 -4.33
N SER A 208 -11.24 -14.18 -4.61
CA SER A 208 -11.62 -13.12 -3.64
C SER A 208 -13.08 -13.23 -3.20
N TYR A 209 -13.98 -13.56 -4.13
CA TYR A 209 -15.39 -13.71 -3.82
C TYR A 209 -15.67 -14.83 -2.81
N LYS A 210 -14.78 -15.84 -2.74
CA LYS A 210 -14.85 -16.95 -1.77
C LYS A 210 -14.15 -16.62 -0.46
N LYS A 211 -12.98 -15.99 -0.53
CA LYS A 211 -12.07 -15.87 0.63
C LYS A 211 -12.05 -14.50 1.31
N VAL A 212 -12.53 -13.46 0.65
CA VAL A 212 -12.43 -12.07 1.12
C VAL A 212 -13.80 -11.44 1.30
N PHE A 213 -14.64 -11.49 0.28
CA PHE A 213 -15.92 -10.78 0.27
C PHE A 213 -16.90 -11.25 1.36
N PRO A 214 -16.92 -12.52 1.80
CA PRO A 214 -17.75 -12.93 2.93
C PRO A 214 -17.44 -12.16 4.22
N HIS A 215 -16.17 -11.79 4.47
CA HIS A 215 -15.80 -10.98 5.62
C HIS A 215 -16.35 -9.55 5.52
N ILE A 216 -16.25 -8.94 4.33
CA ILE A 216 -16.78 -7.60 4.06
C ILE A 216 -18.31 -7.58 4.23
N LEU A 217 -19.01 -8.54 3.62
CA LEU A 217 -20.47 -8.66 3.72
C LEU A 217 -20.94 -8.89 5.15
N SER A 218 -20.23 -9.75 5.90
CA SER A 218 -20.52 -9.96 7.32
C SER A 218 -20.40 -8.65 8.10
N HIS A 219 -19.32 -7.90 7.90
CA HIS A 219 -19.09 -6.61 8.58
C HIS A 219 -20.16 -5.57 8.24
N ILE A 220 -20.54 -5.45 6.96
CA ILE A 220 -21.63 -4.56 6.52
C ILE A 220 -22.94 -4.95 7.20
N GLY A 221 -23.34 -6.23 7.16
CA GLY A 221 -24.60 -6.68 7.76
C GLY A 221 -24.65 -6.48 9.28
N LEU A 222 -23.50 -6.52 9.97
CA LEU A 222 -23.42 -6.22 11.40
C LEU A 222 -23.55 -4.72 11.70
N ALA A 223 -23.00 -3.86 10.84
CA ALA A 223 -23.15 -2.42 10.96
C ALA A 223 -24.61 -1.99 10.72
N GLU A 224 -25.29 -2.58 9.74
CA GLU A 224 -26.70 -2.32 9.44
C GLU A 224 -27.63 -2.70 10.60
N GLN A 225 -27.32 -3.78 11.32
CA GLN A 225 -28.10 -4.24 12.47
C GLN A 225 -27.93 -3.40 13.75
N GLY A 226 -27.12 -2.33 13.73
CA GLY A 226 -26.83 -1.52 14.92
C GLY A 226 -26.01 -2.27 15.99
N LYS A 227 -25.44 -3.45 15.66
CA LYS A 227 -24.53 -4.21 16.54
C LYS A 227 -23.12 -3.64 16.52
N ILE A 228 -23.05 -2.31 16.65
CA ILE A 228 -21.87 -1.45 16.53
C ILE A 228 -21.05 -1.49 17.82
N HIS A 229 -21.72 -1.69 18.95
CA HIS A 229 -21.13 -1.79 20.28
C HIS A 229 -20.79 -3.24 20.65
N THR A 230 -19.58 -3.42 21.19
CA THR A 230 -19.18 -4.67 21.83
C THR A 230 -20.03 -4.91 23.08
N ARG A 231 -20.65 -6.09 23.20
CA ARG A 231 -21.09 -6.58 24.52
C ARG A 231 -19.84 -6.69 25.37
N VAL A 232 -19.68 -5.83 26.37
CA VAL A 232 -18.62 -5.92 27.37
C VAL A 232 -18.86 -7.18 28.20
N ASN A 233 -18.47 -8.34 27.68
CA ASN A 233 -18.40 -9.57 28.43
C ASN A 233 -16.98 -10.10 28.33
N LYS A 234 -16.26 -9.93 29.45
CA LYS A 234 -14.92 -10.44 29.77
C LYS A 234 -13.90 -10.28 28.65
N CYS A 235 -12.95 -9.38 28.87
CA CYS A 235 -11.62 -9.46 28.27
C CYS A 235 -11.08 -10.89 28.52
N SER A 236 -11.25 -11.79 27.56
CA SER A 236 -10.69 -13.12 27.59
C SER A 236 -9.19 -12.99 27.36
N LYS A 237 -8.46 -13.85 28.07
CA LYS A 237 -7.02 -14.08 28.04
C LYS A 237 -6.39 -14.15 26.63
N GLU A 238 -7.19 -14.24 25.58
CA GLU A 238 -6.81 -14.33 24.17
C GLU A 238 -6.10 -13.09 23.62
N ALA A 239 -6.25 -11.91 24.24
CA ALA A 239 -5.51 -10.72 23.84
C ALA A 239 -4.01 -10.76 24.21
N LEU A 240 -3.60 -11.69 25.09
CA LEU A 240 -2.22 -11.86 25.54
C LEU A 240 -1.46 -12.97 24.80
N ASP A 241 -2.16 -13.89 24.10
CA ASP A 241 -1.53 -15.05 23.41
C ASP A 241 -1.12 -14.75 21.96
N TRP A 242 -1.26 -13.52 21.47
CA TRP A 242 -0.98 -13.15 20.06
C TRP A 242 0.49 -12.79 19.78
N GLU A 243 1.45 -13.39 20.50
CA GLU A 243 2.87 -13.37 20.13
C GLU A 243 3.16 -14.18 18.83
N ALA A 244 2.17 -14.87 18.26
CA ALA A 244 2.32 -15.71 17.08
C ALA A 244 2.52 -14.98 15.73
N ASP A 245 2.49 -13.64 15.68
CA ASP A 245 2.82 -12.88 14.46
C ASP A 245 4.34 -12.67 14.25
N GLN A 246 5.19 -13.21 15.15
CA GLN A 246 6.65 -13.26 14.95
C GLN A 246 7.07 -14.17 13.77
N HIS A 247 6.20 -15.04 13.28
CA HIS A 247 6.54 -15.99 12.21
C HIS A 247 6.73 -15.34 10.81
N TYR A 248 6.40 -14.06 10.66
CA TYR A 248 6.69 -13.29 9.44
C TYR A 248 7.96 -12.44 9.53
N GLU A 249 8.70 -12.49 10.64
CA GLU A 249 10.10 -12.04 10.68
C GLU A 249 10.99 -13.10 10.02
N GLY A 250 10.91 -13.18 8.70
CA GLY A 250 11.95 -13.83 7.91
C GLY A 250 13.28 -13.12 8.20
N SER A 251 14.11 -13.77 9.02
CA SER A 251 15.53 -13.56 9.27
C SER A 251 16.20 -12.54 8.34
N PHE A 252 16.17 -11.25 8.69
CA PHE A 252 17.18 -10.27 8.28
C PHE A 252 17.14 -9.12 9.28
N GLY A 253 18.24 -8.98 10.00
CA GLY A 253 18.38 -8.15 11.17
C GLY A 253 18.03 -6.68 10.98
N GLN A 254 17.80 -6.06 12.12
CA GLN A 254 17.71 -4.64 12.41
C GLN A 254 18.82 -3.83 11.70
N PHE A 255 18.67 -3.55 10.40
CA PHE A 255 19.50 -2.58 9.70
C PHE A 255 19.05 -1.18 10.10
N GLY A 256 19.67 -0.69 11.18
CA GLY A 256 19.71 0.72 11.52
C GLY A 256 20.20 1.56 10.34
N THR A 257 19.66 2.76 10.26
CA THR A 257 19.97 3.87 9.36
C THR A 257 21.46 4.02 9.03
N TRP A 258 21.96 3.51 7.89
CA TRP A 258 23.40 3.54 7.59
C TRP A 258 23.74 3.89 6.14
N PHE A 259 23.11 4.92 5.57
CA PHE A 259 23.64 5.54 4.35
C PHE A 259 23.78 7.05 4.51
N SER A 260 25.05 7.47 4.58
CA SER A 260 25.44 8.88 4.46
C SER A 260 24.89 9.46 3.14
N PRO A 261 24.53 10.76 3.08
CA PRO A 261 24.16 11.45 1.85
C PRO A 261 25.12 11.19 0.68
N PHE A 262 26.39 10.98 1.00
CA PHE A 262 27.44 10.63 0.04
C PHE A 262 27.17 9.29 -0.69
N VAL A 263 26.69 8.27 0.03
CA VAL A 263 26.39 6.95 -0.58
C VAL A 263 25.17 7.05 -1.49
N VAL A 264 24.20 7.90 -1.17
CA VAL A 264 23.04 8.15 -2.03
C VAL A 264 23.47 8.85 -3.32
N VAL A 265 24.38 9.83 -3.24
CA VAL A 265 24.97 10.49 -4.41
C VAL A 265 25.77 9.49 -5.25
N LEU A 266 26.56 8.61 -4.62
CA LEU A 266 27.32 7.59 -5.33
C LEU A 266 26.42 6.59 -6.07
N LEU A 267 25.34 6.13 -5.43
CA LEU A 267 24.35 5.24 -6.06
C LEU A 267 23.62 5.94 -7.21
N PHE A 268 23.35 7.23 -7.09
CA PHE A 268 22.78 8.03 -8.16
C PHE A 268 23.74 8.19 -9.35
N LEU A 269 25.03 8.42 -9.09
CA LEU A 269 26.07 8.47 -10.12
C LEU A 269 26.28 7.11 -10.80
N MET A 270 26.24 6.02 -10.04
CA MET A 270 26.31 4.66 -10.59
C MET A 270 25.11 4.33 -11.48
N LEU A 271 23.90 4.76 -11.09
CA LEU A 271 22.70 4.61 -11.91
C LEU A 271 22.81 5.43 -13.21
N LEU A 272 23.32 6.66 -13.13
CA LEU A 272 23.61 7.50 -14.29
C LEU A 272 24.63 6.88 -15.24
N ALA A 273 25.71 6.31 -14.69
CA ALA A 273 26.72 5.60 -15.47
C ALA A 273 26.16 4.34 -16.14
N LEU A 274 25.33 3.57 -15.45
CA LEU A 274 24.66 2.39 -16.01
C LEU A 274 23.71 2.79 -17.15
N LEU A 275 22.96 3.88 -16.99
CA LEU A 275 22.11 4.42 -18.04
C LEU A 275 22.95 4.88 -19.24
N LEU A 276 24.07 5.59 -19.02
CA LEU A 276 24.96 5.99 -20.13
C LEU A 276 25.52 4.80 -20.91
N VAL A 277 25.87 3.70 -20.23
CA VAL A 277 26.37 2.46 -20.87
C VAL A 277 25.28 1.73 -21.65
N LEU A 278 24.01 1.81 -21.22
CA LEU A 278 22.88 1.18 -21.92
C LEU A 278 22.40 1.95 -23.16
N PHE A 279 22.89 3.18 -23.35
CA PHE A 279 22.47 4.10 -24.42
C PHE A 279 23.61 4.47 -25.40
N LEU A 280 24.79 3.89 -25.22
CA LEU A 280 25.91 3.84 -26.17
C LEU A 280 25.93 2.48 -26.87
#